data_AF-A0A7T5R2I0-F1
#
_entry.id   AF-A0A7T5R2I0-F1
#
_cell.length_a   1.000
_cell.length_b   1.000
_cell.length_c   1.000
_cell.angle_alpha   90.00
_cell.angle_beta   90.00
_cell.angle_gamma   90.00
#
_symmetry.space_group_name_H-M   'P 1'
#
loop_
_entity.id
_entity.type
_entity.pdbx_description
1 polymer ?
#
loop_
_entity_poly.entity_id
_entity_poly.type
_entity_poly.pdbx_seq_one_letter_code
_entity_poly.pdbx_strand_id
1 'polypeptide(L)'
;MTGYVYIHTRPLQAAQRYDFAECADHGFIREWRSFRQEIRKRLTEVAESSDEAGVMGPDCPPDAITVFDLMQTERGLWILIKKFEVFGKFYDCYRDDGLRHPQSVVAPVSAYVCFADLLLQKAAKGECFQYHSTLLKLMDALCALPAETMDFATAQKVIRLIDGEEALVEKLEKDVYGI
;
A
#
# COMPACT_ATOMS: atom_id res chain seq x y z
N MET A 1 29.05 15.71 -17.21
CA MET A 1 28.26 14.86 -16.29
C MET A 1 27.24 15.75 -15.60
N THR A 2 26.05 15.87 -16.19
CA THR A 2 24.94 16.65 -15.63
C THR A 2 24.04 15.66 -14.89
N GLY A 3 24.20 15.59 -13.57
CA GLY A 3 23.32 14.83 -12.70
C GLY A 3 21.92 15.43 -12.74
N TYR A 4 20.94 14.63 -13.17
CA TYR A 4 19.54 14.97 -13.00
C TYR A 4 19.21 14.87 -11.52
N VAL A 5 19.15 16.02 -10.86
CA VAL A 5 18.58 16.15 -9.51
C VAL A 5 17.07 16.20 -9.69
N TYR A 6 16.42 15.05 -9.60
CA TYR A 6 14.96 14.97 -9.60
C TYR A 6 14.47 15.14 -8.15
N ILE A 7 13.89 16.31 -7.84
CA ILE A 7 13.19 16.55 -6.58
C ILE A 7 11.70 16.34 -6.84
N HIS A 8 11.17 15.16 -6.50
CA HIS A 8 9.74 14.90 -6.52
C HIS A 8 9.12 15.29 -5.17
N THR A 9 8.16 16.21 -5.20
CA THR A 9 7.34 16.56 -4.04
C THR A 9 6.22 15.53 -3.85
N ARG A 10 6.35 14.68 -2.80
CA ARG A 10 5.24 14.07 -2.02
C ARG A 10 4.45 12.93 -2.72
N PRO A 11 3.73 12.09 -1.95
CA PRO A 11 3.56 10.67 -2.25
C PRO A 11 2.45 10.39 -3.28
N LEU A 12 2.52 9.24 -3.96
CA LEU A 12 1.53 8.73 -4.93
C LEU A 12 1.53 9.39 -6.33
N GLN A 13 2.69 9.88 -6.81
CA GLN A 13 2.87 10.26 -8.23
C GLN A 13 4.10 9.62 -8.87
N ALA A 14 3.97 8.33 -9.09
CA ALA A 14 4.36 7.56 -10.28
C ALA A 14 4.32 6.11 -9.79
N ALA A 15 3.57 5.23 -10.46
CA ALA A 15 3.83 3.82 -10.29
C ALA A 15 5.32 3.65 -10.60
N GLN A 16 6.11 3.21 -9.62
CA GLN A 16 7.39 2.59 -9.94
C GLN A 16 6.99 1.40 -10.80
N ARG A 17 7.01 1.59 -12.12
CA ARG A 17 7.00 0.45 -13.04
C ARG A 17 8.14 -0.42 -12.53
N TYR A 18 7.84 -1.70 -12.36
CA TYR A 18 8.84 -2.70 -12.06
C TYR A 18 9.94 -2.63 -13.13
N ASP A 19 10.94 -1.79 -12.91
CA ASP A 19 12.22 -1.82 -13.60
C ASP A 19 13.07 -3.01 -13.09
N PHE A 20 12.45 -3.93 -12.36
CA PHE A 20 13.01 -5.18 -11.85
C PHE A 20 12.74 -6.39 -12.75
N ALA A 21 12.42 -6.15 -14.04
CA ALA A 21 12.21 -7.23 -15.02
C ALA A 21 13.47 -8.08 -15.30
N GLU A 22 14.63 -7.72 -14.74
CA GLU A 22 15.83 -8.55 -14.71
C GLU A 22 16.22 -8.83 -13.27
N CYS A 23 15.74 -9.92 -12.68
CA CYS A 23 16.50 -10.71 -11.69
C CYS A 23 15.71 -11.97 -11.32
N ALA A 24 15.98 -13.07 -12.03
CA ALA A 24 15.68 -14.41 -11.57
C ALA A 24 16.72 -14.90 -10.54
N ASP A 25 17.30 -13.99 -9.76
CA ASP A 25 18.40 -14.26 -8.83
C ASP A 25 17.99 -13.89 -7.39
N HIS A 26 18.49 -14.67 -6.43
CA HIS A 26 18.26 -14.50 -4.99
C HIS A 26 18.65 -13.10 -4.46
N GLY A 27 19.43 -12.34 -5.23
CA GLY A 27 19.76 -10.94 -4.96
C GLY A 27 18.52 -10.04 -4.80
N PHE A 28 17.49 -10.23 -5.62
CA PHE A 28 16.28 -9.40 -5.58
C PHE A 28 15.55 -9.52 -4.25
N ILE A 29 15.23 -10.75 -3.81
CA ILE A 29 14.51 -10.98 -2.56
C ILE A 29 15.32 -10.49 -1.35
N ARG A 30 16.65 -10.67 -1.37
CA ARG A 30 17.53 -10.18 -0.31
C ARG A 30 17.51 -8.65 -0.21
N GLU A 31 17.58 -7.95 -1.34
CA GLU A 31 17.52 -6.48 -1.37
C GLU A 31 16.15 -5.97 -0.96
N TRP A 32 15.09 -6.60 -1.46
CA TRP A 32 13.71 -6.32 -1.05
C TRP A 32 13.52 -6.46 0.47
N ARG A 33 13.96 -7.56 1.09
CA ARG A 33 13.93 -7.73 2.56
C ARG A 33 14.73 -6.65 3.26
N SER A 34 15.94 -6.37 2.77
CA SER A 34 16.82 -5.36 3.39
C SER A 34 16.16 -3.98 3.39
N PHE A 35 15.50 -3.60 2.29
CA PHE A 35 14.72 -2.38 2.19
C PHE A 35 13.55 -2.36 3.18
N ARG A 36 12.76 -3.45 3.28
CA ARG A 36 11.66 -3.55 4.24
C ARG A 36 12.14 -3.41 5.70
N GLN A 37 13.26 -4.01 6.06
CA GLN A 37 13.85 -3.90 7.40
C GLN A 37 14.35 -2.49 7.72
N GLU A 38 14.92 -1.78 6.74
CA GLU A 38 15.29 -0.37 6.89
C GLU A 38 14.07 0.51 7.19
N ILE A 39 12.97 0.33 6.44
CA ILE A 39 11.72 1.07 6.64
C ILE A 39 11.10 0.72 8.00
N ARG A 40 11.06 -0.57 8.37
CA ARG A 40 10.59 -1.02 9.69
C ARG A 40 11.35 -0.32 10.82
N LYS A 41 12.67 -0.23 10.72
CA LYS A 41 13.51 0.45 11.73
C LYS A 41 13.11 1.93 11.86
N ARG A 42 13.00 2.65 10.75
CA ARG A 42 12.58 4.06 10.74
C ARG A 42 11.19 4.26 11.33
N LEU A 43 10.23 3.43 10.96
CA LEU A 43 8.86 3.49 11.50
C LEU A 43 8.82 3.21 13.01
N THR A 44 9.71 2.34 13.50
CA THR A 44 9.83 2.05 14.94
C THR A 44 10.36 3.27 15.70
N GLU A 45 11.36 3.97 15.16
CA GLU A 45 11.90 5.21 15.74
C GLU A 45 10.84 6.32 15.81
N VAL A 46 10.00 6.46 14.77
CA VAL A 46 8.88 7.42 14.76
C VAL A 46 7.83 7.05 15.81
N ALA A 47 7.54 5.76 15.96
CA ALA A 47 6.53 5.28 16.90
C ALA A 47 6.87 5.58 18.38
N GLU A 48 8.14 5.78 18.73
CA GLU A 48 8.54 6.14 20.10
C GLU A 48 8.35 7.64 20.40
N SER A 49 7.97 8.45 19.40
CA SER A 49 8.07 9.92 19.45
C SER A 49 6.78 10.72 19.25
N SER A 50 5.63 10.07 19.04
CA SER A 50 4.42 10.75 18.52
C SER A 50 3.22 10.71 19.46
N ASP A 51 2.66 11.88 19.75
CA ASP A 51 1.35 12.08 20.41
C ASP A 51 0.20 11.92 19.41
N GLU A 52 -0.93 11.35 19.87
CA GLU A 52 -2.12 11.09 19.04
C GLU A 52 -2.76 12.39 18.51
N ALA A 53 -2.81 12.53 17.18
CA ALA A 53 -3.67 13.50 16.52
C ALA A 53 -4.98 12.83 16.08
N GLY A 54 -6.11 13.29 16.63
CA GLY A 54 -7.43 12.86 16.22
C GLY A 54 -7.72 13.26 14.77
N VAL A 55 -7.90 12.27 13.89
CA VAL A 55 -8.31 12.49 12.49
C VAL A 55 -9.84 12.61 12.46
N MET A 56 -10.35 13.78 12.07
CA MET A 56 -11.76 13.92 11.72
C MET A 56 -12.05 13.11 10.46
N GLY A 57 -13.13 12.31 10.50
CA GLY A 57 -13.59 11.56 9.34
C GLY A 57 -13.94 12.47 8.16
N PRO A 58 -13.78 12.00 6.92
CA PRO A 58 -14.07 12.80 5.74
C PRO A 58 -15.56 13.14 5.67
N ASP A 59 -15.87 14.41 5.41
CA ASP A 59 -17.21 14.84 4.99
C ASP A 59 -17.50 14.26 3.59
N CYS A 60 -18.14 13.10 3.53
CA CYS A 60 -18.55 12.51 2.25
C CYS A 60 -19.91 13.08 1.82
N PRO A 61 -20.08 13.47 0.54
CA PRO A 61 -21.35 13.93 0.01
C PRO A 61 -22.48 12.89 0.17
N PRO A 62 -23.76 13.31 0.28
CA PRO A 62 -24.89 12.39 0.55
C PRO A 62 -25.13 11.32 -0.52
N ASP A 63 -24.64 11.52 -1.74
CA ASP A 63 -24.76 10.62 -2.90
C ASP A 63 -23.45 9.86 -3.19
N ALA A 64 -22.50 9.86 -2.25
CA ALA A 64 -21.21 9.24 -2.42
C ALA A 64 -20.98 8.10 -1.40
N ILE A 65 -20.27 7.09 -1.87
CA ILE A 65 -19.81 5.94 -1.11
C ILE A 65 -18.34 6.18 -0.76
N THR A 66 -17.95 5.96 0.50
CA THR A 66 -16.55 6.14 0.90
C THR A 66 -15.65 5.04 0.35
N VAL A 67 -14.35 5.30 0.25
CA VAL A 67 -13.36 4.28 -0.10
C VAL A 67 -13.38 3.10 0.90
N PHE A 68 -13.69 3.35 2.17
CA PHE A 68 -13.80 2.33 3.20
C PHE A 68 -15.04 1.45 3.02
N ASP A 69 -16.16 2.04 2.57
CA ASP A 69 -17.38 1.29 2.25
C ASP A 69 -17.16 0.38 1.03
N LEU A 70 -16.45 0.87 0.01
CA LEU A 70 -16.09 0.03 -1.15
C LEU A 70 -15.26 -1.19 -0.72
N MET A 71 -14.37 -1.04 0.26
CA MET A 71 -13.58 -2.16 0.78
C MET A 71 -14.42 -3.25 1.47
N GLN A 72 -15.64 -2.95 1.93
CA GLN A 72 -16.50 -3.92 2.60
C GLN A 72 -17.18 -4.92 1.66
N THR A 73 -17.07 -4.72 0.33
CA THR A 73 -17.72 -5.59 -0.66
C THR A 73 -16.71 -6.14 -1.65
N GLU A 74 -16.90 -7.39 -2.10
CA GLU A 74 -16.04 -8.00 -3.13
C GLU A 74 -16.03 -7.17 -4.42
N ARG A 75 -17.18 -6.65 -4.85
CA ARG A 75 -17.27 -5.79 -6.03
C ARG A 75 -16.48 -4.49 -5.85
N GLY A 76 -16.61 -3.84 -4.70
CA GLY A 76 -15.89 -2.59 -4.42
C GLY A 76 -14.39 -2.82 -4.31
N LEU A 77 -13.95 -3.92 -3.69
CA LEU A 77 -12.55 -4.33 -3.63
C LEU A 77 -11.95 -4.47 -5.04
N TRP A 78 -12.66 -5.12 -5.97
CA TRP A 78 -12.21 -5.25 -7.36
C TRP A 78 -12.13 -3.91 -8.11
N ILE A 79 -13.03 -2.97 -7.83
CA ILE A 79 -12.95 -1.61 -8.37
C ILE A 79 -11.67 -0.93 -7.87
N LEU A 80 -11.38 -1.05 -6.57
CA LEU A 80 -10.19 -0.46 -5.96
C LEU A 80 -8.90 -1.09 -6.51
N ILE A 81 -8.83 -2.41 -6.66
CA ILE A 81 -7.68 -3.09 -7.31
C ILE A 81 -7.41 -2.48 -8.68
N LYS A 82 -8.42 -2.43 -9.55
CA LYS A 82 -8.26 -1.87 -10.91
C LYS A 82 -7.81 -0.41 -10.87
N LYS A 83 -8.38 0.40 -9.98
CA LYS A 83 -7.99 1.81 -9.84
C LYS A 83 -6.56 1.95 -9.35
N PHE A 84 -6.15 1.15 -8.38
CA PHE A 84 -4.80 1.18 -7.86
C PHE A 84 -3.79 0.80 -8.93
N GLU A 85 -4.05 -0.27 -9.68
CA GLU A 85 -3.12 -0.74 -10.71
C GLU A 85 -2.99 0.21 -11.90
N VAL A 86 -4.06 0.94 -12.25
CA VAL A 86 -4.04 1.90 -13.35
C VAL A 86 -3.52 3.26 -12.92
N PHE A 87 -3.91 3.75 -11.74
CA PHE A 87 -3.69 5.14 -11.32
C PHE A 87 -2.75 5.31 -10.13
N GLY A 88 -2.45 4.23 -9.39
CA GLY A 88 -1.60 4.25 -8.20
C GLY A 88 -2.18 5.01 -7.00
N LYS A 89 -3.46 5.41 -7.06
CA LYS A 89 -4.10 6.22 -6.00
C LYS A 89 -5.61 6.04 -5.93
N PHE A 90 -6.14 6.32 -4.75
CA PHE A 90 -7.55 6.38 -4.41
C PHE A 90 -8.01 7.80 -4.12
N TYR A 91 -9.33 7.94 -4.11
CA TYR A 91 -10.06 9.11 -3.67
C TYR A 91 -10.98 8.70 -2.53
N ASP A 92 -11.30 9.61 -1.62
CA ASP A 92 -12.11 9.32 -0.43
C ASP A 92 -13.54 8.88 -0.74
N CYS A 93 -14.12 9.42 -1.81
CA CYS A 93 -15.53 9.26 -2.14
C CYS A 93 -15.70 8.90 -3.63
N TYR A 94 -16.58 7.94 -3.89
CA TYR A 94 -16.95 7.43 -5.20
C TYR A 94 -18.47 7.48 -5.38
N ARG A 95 -18.92 7.46 -6.63
CA ARG A 95 -20.32 7.25 -6.97
C ARG A 95 -20.64 5.75 -6.97
N ASP A 96 -21.92 5.40 -6.99
CA ASP A 96 -22.42 4.01 -7.02
C ASP A 96 -21.92 3.19 -8.23
N ASP A 97 -21.55 3.85 -9.32
CA ASP A 97 -20.96 3.24 -10.50
C ASP A 97 -19.45 2.95 -10.36
N GLY A 98 -18.84 3.33 -9.22
CA GLY A 98 -17.42 3.19 -8.95
C GLY A 98 -16.56 4.29 -9.57
N LEU A 99 -17.14 5.35 -10.14
CA LEU A 99 -16.39 6.52 -10.60
C LEU A 99 -16.06 7.45 -9.43
N ARG A 100 -14.95 8.19 -9.54
CA ARG A 100 -14.57 9.18 -8.54
C ARG A 100 -15.67 10.24 -8.42
N HIS A 101 -16.08 10.57 -7.21
CA HIS A 101 -16.99 11.71 -7.02
C HIS A 101 -16.27 13.04 -7.34
N PRO A 102 -16.85 13.99 -8.08
CA PRO A 102 -16.14 15.20 -8.52
C PRO A 102 -15.55 16.05 -7.39
N GLN A 103 -16.19 16.03 -6.23
CA GLN A 103 -15.73 16.76 -5.03
C GLN A 103 -14.77 15.95 -4.16
N SER A 104 -14.45 14.71 -4.55
CA SER A 104 -13.61 13.85 -3.73
C SER A 104 -12.15 14.30 -3.74
N VAL A 105 -11.56 14.33 -2.55
CA VAL A 105 -10.12 14.49 -2.35
C VAL A 105 -9.40 13.14 -2.47
N VAL A 106 -8.06 13.19 -2.55
CA VAL A 106 -7.21 11.99 -2.52
C VAL A 106 -7.38 11.30 -1.17
N ALA A 107 -7.48 9.97 -1.18
CA ALA A 107 -7.67 9.21 0.04
C ALA A 107 -6.47 9.35 1.00
N PRO A 108 -6.69 9.30 2.33
CA PRO A 108 -5.63 9.36 3.31
C PRO A 108 -4.81 8.06 3.29
N VAL A 109 -3.60 8.11 3.85
CA VAL A 109 -2.71 6.95 4.01
C VAL A 109 -3.42 5.78 4.72
N SER A 110 -4.28 6.08 5.69
CA SER A 110 -5.06 5.07 6.42
C SER A 110 -5.94 4.20 5.50
N ALA A 111 -6.46 4.75 4.40
CA ALA A 111 -7.22 3.97 3.41
C ALA A 111 -6.31 2.95 2.70
N TYR A 112 -5.10 3.35 2.31
CA TYR A 112 -4.12 2.44 1.69
C TYR A 112 -3.66 1.35 2.65
N VAL A 113 -3.46 1.68 3.93
CA VAL A 113 -3.11 0.71 4.98
C VAL A 113 -4.25 -0.28 5.21
N CYS A 114 -5.50 0.17 5.30
CA CYS A 114 -6.67 -0.71 5.39
C CYS A 114 -6.80 -1.61 4.16
N PHE A 115 -6.58 -1.07 2.96
CA PHE A 115 -6.63 -1.83 1.72
C PHE A 115 -5.50 -2.88 1.65
N ALA A 116 -4.29 -2.55 2.09
CA ALA A 116 -3.18 -3.49 2.19
C ALA A 116 -3.47 -4.65 3.15
N ASP A 117 -4.06 -4.36 4.31
CA ASP A 117 -4.46 -5.39 5.28
C ASP A 117 -5.48 -6.37 4.69
N LEU A 118 -6.49 -5.86 3.97
CA LEU A 118 -7.46 -6.71 3.28
C LEU A 118 -6.81 -7.57 2.19
N LEU A 119 -5.92 -6.99 1.38
CA LEU A 119 -5.21 -7.73 0.35
C LEU A 119 -4.31 -8.81 0.95
N LEU A 120 -3.62 -8.52 2.06
CA LEU A 120 -2.80 -9.48 2.80
C LEU A 120 -3.63 -10.68 3.29
N GLN A 121 -4.77 -10.42 3.94
CA GLN A 121 -5.68 -11.48 4.39
C GLN A 121 -6.19 -12.36 3.25
N LYS A 122 -6.51 -11.74 2.11
CA LYS A 122 -7.01 -12.41 0.90
C LYS A 122 -5.92 -13.20 0.18
N ALA A 123 -4.71 -12.65 0.10
CA ALA A 123 -3.53 -13.28 -0.46
C ALA A 123 -3.13 -14.52 0.37
N ALA A 124 -3.11 -14.41 1.71
CA ALA A 124 -2.78 -15.52 2.61
C ALA A 124 -3.70 -16.74 2.46
N LYS A 125 -4.97 -16.52 2.08
CA LYS A 125 -5.94 -17.57 1.78
C LYS A 125 -5.76 -18.21 0.40
N GLY A 126 -4.86 -17.70 -0.43
CA GLY A 126 -4.62 -18.20 -1.78
C GLY A 126 -5.78 -17.96 -2.75
N GLU A 127 -6.64 -16.97 -2.49
CA GLU A 127 -7.86 -16.75 -3.29
C GLU A 127 -7.56 -16.34 -4.73
N CYS A 128 -6.56 -15.45 -4.94
CA CYS A 128 -6.19 -14.94 -6.26
C CYS A 128 -4.76 -14.38 -6.30
N PHE A 129 -4.04 -14.58 -7.40
CA PHE A 129 -2.72 -13.98 -7.63
C PHE A 129 -2.77 -12.45 -7.76
N GLN A 130 -3.89 -11.88 -8.22
CA GLN A 130 -4.03 -10.42 -8.32
C GLN A 130 -3.92 -9.74 -6.96
N TYR A 131 -4.39 -10.40 -5.88
CA TYR A 131 -4.26 -9.87 -4.53
C TYR A 131 -2.80 -9.77 -4.10
N HIS A 132 -1.98 -10.79 -4.42
CA HIS A 132 -0.54 -10.76 -4.18
C HIS A 132 0.13 -9.64 -4.98
N SER A 133 -0.12 -9.57 -6.29
CA SER A 133 0.50 -8.55 -7.15
C SER A 133 0.14 -7.13 -6.72
N THR A 134 -1.13 -6.90 -6.37
CA THR A 134 -1.59 -5.58 -5.91
C THR A 134 -1.02 -5.24 -4.55
N LEU A 135 -0.95 -6.21 -3.63
CA LEU A 135 -0.36 -6.03 -2.30
C LEU A 135 1.11 -5.59 -2.41
N LEU A 136 1.93 -6.30 -3.18
CA LEU A 136 3.36 -5.98 -3.32
C LEU A 136 3.57 -4.54 -3.83
N LYS A 137 2.83 -4.15 -4.88
CA LYS A 137 2.85 -2.77 -5.42
C LYS A 137 2.44 -1.73 -4.38
N LEU A 138 1.42 -2.06 -3.58
CA LEU A 138 0.91 -1.19 -2.55
C LEU A 138 1.88 -1.04 -1.38
N MET A 139 2.52 -2.13 -0.98
CA MET A 139 3.55 -2.12 0.05
C MET A 139 4.78 -1.34 -0.40
N ASP A 140 5.18 -1.43 -1.67
CA ASP A 140 6.23 -0.56 -2.22
C ASP A 140 5.84 0.92 -2.13
N ALA A 141 4.61 1.26 -2.50
CA ALA A 141 4.11 2.63 -2.41
C ALA A 141 4.05 3.14 -0.95
N LEU A 142 3.62 2.31 0.00
CA LEU A 142 3.59 2.64 1.42
C LEU A 142 4.98 2.78 2.03
N CYS A 143 5.92 1.88 1.68
CA CYS A 143 7.29 1.89 2.17
C CYS A 143 8.13 3.03 1.55
N ALA A 144 7.71 3.58 0.42
CA ALA A 144 8.32 4.77 -0.19
C ALA A 144 7.90 6.09 0.49
N LEU A 145 6.88 6.06 1.36
CA LEU A 145 6.47 7.24 2.12
C LEU A 145 7.54 7.59 3.17
N PRO A 146 7.85 8.88 3.38
CA PRO A 146 8.70 9.29 4.50
C PRO A 146 8.03 8.87 5.82
N ALA A 147 8.77 8.19 6.71
CA ALA A 147 8.25 7.64 7.95
C ALA A 147 7.61 8.71 8.84
N GLU A 148 8.13 9.94 8.78
CA GLU A 148 7.68 11.11 9.53
C GLU A 148 6.28 11.58 9.11
N THR A 149 5.75 11.09 7.99
CA THR A 149 4.39 11.39 7.52
C THR A 149 3.33 10.45 8.10
N MET A 150 3.73 9.42 8.83
CA MET A 150 2.83 8.46 9.47
C MET A 150 2.71 8.74 10.96
N ASP A 151 1.47 8.74 11.46
CA ASP A 151 1.23 8.70 12.91
C ASP A 151 1.62 7.33 13.50
N PHE A 152 1.69 7.26 14.83
CA PHE A 152 2.03 6.05 15.58
C PHE A 152 1.20 4.83 15.15
N ALA A 153 -0.13 5.00 15.10
CA ALA A 153 -1.05 3.90 14.81
C ALA A 153 -0.89 3.37 13.38
N THR A 154 -0.65 4.27 12.43
CA THR A 154 -0.39 3.96 11.03
C THR A 154 0.95 3.27 10.87
N ALA A 155 2.01 3.79 11.50
CA ALA A 155 3.34 3.18 11.48
C ALA A 155 3.32 1.75 12.03
N GLN A 156 2.65 1.52 13.16
CA GLN A 156 2.48 0.18 13.74
C GLN A 156 1.72 -0.78 12.81
N LYS A 157 0.69 -0.30 12.10
CA LYS A 157 -0.02 -1.12 11.11
C LYS A 157 0.89 -1.45 9.92
N VAL A 158 1.65 -0.49 9.41
CA VAL A 158 2.58 -0.72 8.29
C VAL A 158 3.68 -1.72 8.68
N ILE A 159 4.21 -1.66 9.91
CA ILE A 159 5.17 -2.67 10.41
C ILE A 159 4.56 -4.07 10.38
N ARG A 160 3.31 -4.25 10.84
CA ARG A 160 2.62 -5.55 10.78
C ARG A 160 2.38 -6.02 9.34
N LEU A 161 2.10 -5.09 8.44
CA LEU A 161 1.93 -5.40 7.02
C LEU A 161 3.24 -5.86 6.39
N ILE A 162 4.38 -5.23 6.73
CA ILE A 162 5.71 -5.67 6.30
C ILE A 162 5.95 -7.11 6.77
N ASP A 163 5.70 -7.41 8.04
CA ASP A 163 5.89 -8.76 8.60
C ASP A 163 5.00 -9.80 7.90
N GLY A 164 3.76 -9.44 7.58
CA GLY A 164 2.84 -10.29 6.83
C GLY A 164 3.25 -10.49 5.37
N GLU A 165 3.75 -9.44 4.71
CA GLU A 165 4.28 -9.50 3.36
C GLU A 165 5.51 -10.42 3.29
N GLU A 166 6.44 -10.32 4.24
CA GLU A 166 7.59 -11.23 4.39
C GLU A 166 7.15 -12.69 4.55
N ALA A 167 6.20 -12.97 5.43
CA ALA A 167 5.69 -14.33 5.59
C ALA A 167 5.02 -14.88 4.32
N LEU A 168 4.33 -14.04 3.55
CA LEU A 168 3.76 -14.44 2.26
C LEU A 168 4.84 -14.75 1.23
N VAL A 169 5.83 -13.88 1.08
CA VAL A 169 6.94 -14.08 0.13
C VAL A 169 7.71 -15.34 0.47
N GLU A 170 8.02 -15.56 1.75
CA GLU A 170 8.69 -16.80 2.20
C GLU A 170 7.88 -18.04 1.84
N LYS A 171 6.56 -18.03 2.06
CA LYS A 171 5.70 -19.16 1.68
C LYS A 171 5.76 -19.41 0.16
N LEU A 172 5.69 -18.36 -0.65
CA LEU A 172 5.78 -18.48 -2.11
C LEU A 172 7.15 -19.00 -2.57
N GLU A 173 8.24 -18.57 -1.93
CA GLU A 173 9.58 -19.10 -2.22
C GLU A 173 9.65 -20.60 -1.94
N LYS A 174 9.08 -21.07 -0.82
CA LYS A 174 9.02 -22.51 -0.51
C LYS A 174 8.18 -23.29 -1.52
N ASP A 175 7.02 -22.73 -1.91
CA ASP A 175 6.12 -23.37 -2.87
C ASP A 175 6.75 -23.49 -4.28
N VAL A 176 7.59 -22.52 -4.67
CA VAL A 176 8.25 -22.49 -5.99
C VAL A 176 9.54 -23.31 -6.01
N TYR A 177 10.37 -23.21 -4.97
CA TYR A 177 11.71 -23.80 -4.94
C TYR A 177 11.82 -25.08 -4.11
N GLY A 178 10.78 -25.46 -3.37
CA GLY A 178 10.73 -26.72 -2.61
C GLY A 178 11.69 -26.80 -1.42
N ILE A 179 12.10 -25.65 -0.87
CA ILE A 179 13.00 -25.54 0.30
C ILE A 179 12.20 -25.33 1.58
#